data_AF-A0A8S9W305-F1
#
_entry.id   AF-A0A8S9W305-F1
#
_cell.length_a   1.000
_cell.length_b   1.000
_cell.length_c   1.000
_cell.angle_alpha   90.00
_cell.angle_beta   90.00
_cell.angle_gamma   90.00
#
_symmetry.space_group_name_H-M   'P 1'
#
loop_
_entity.id
_entity.type
_entity.pdbx_description
1 polymer ?
#
loop_
_entity_poly.entity_id
_entity_poly.type
_entity_poly.pdbx_seq_one_letter_code
_entity_poly.pdbx_strand_id
1 'polypeptide(L)'
;MEKEVEDAFVYIETVLRAFYESGRSHVLIIDELQVIGDMKIDGHLIYKLFNFFVRLTKELHLAHVFVISSDSLFIELVCSEAMLKGRCRYLLVDDFDYETTAAFLKGHGFTDEDIRVTWEYCGGKPVCLVELINSRNREEKAKEMFTFRTGELETRLKLVKELGDEIIIGSKRCDMHYEKLVSTLKMFVSREEIGMNEVDEVSKRYLVKENILFVDPLTAMIKPQSQLDLFAIRKVVGIA
;
A
#
# COMPACT_ATOMS: atom_id res chain seq x y z
N MET A 1 -7.21 28.25 -8.46
CA MET A 1 -6.87 26.81 -8.55
C MET A 1 -6.31 26.42 -9.92
N GLU A 2 -7.08 26.39 -11.03
CA GLU A 2 -6.53 25.90 -12.31
C GLU A 2 -5.31 26.68 -12.80
N LYS A 3 -5.38 28.02 -12.75
CA LYS A 3 -4.24 28.88 -13.11
C LYS A 3 -3.02 28.66 -12.21
N GLU A 4 -3.22 28.45 -10.90
CA GLU A 4 -2.12 28.20 -9.95
C GLU A 4 -1.46 26.83 -10.18
N VAL A 5 -2.24 25.82 -10.56
CA VAL A 5 -1.73 24.49 -10.96
C VAL A 5 -0.91 24.59 -12.24
N GLU A 6 -1.41 25.30 -13.24
CA GLU A 6 -0.67 25.54 -14.48
C GLU A 6 0.63 26.30 -14.21
N ASP A 7 0.58 27.33 -13.37
CA ASP A 7 1.76 28.09 -12.94
C ASP A 7 2.78 27.17 -12.24
N ALA A 8 2.33 26.23 -11.40
CA ALA A 8 3.20 25.26 -10.75
C ALA A 8 3.87 24.29 -11.74
N PHE A 9 3.13 23.78 -12.73
CA PHE A 9 3.70 22.90 -13.77
C PHE A 9 4.70 23.63 -14.65
N VAL A 10 4.40 24.88 -15.04
CA VAL A 10 5.33 25.74 -15.79
C VAL A 10 6.59 26.00 -14.98
N TYR A 11 6.45 26.28 -13.68
CA TYR A 11 7.60 26.48 -12.80
C TYR A 11 8.49 25.23 -12.73
N ILE A 12 7.90 24.05 -12.47
CA ILE A 12 8.64 22.78 -12.40
C ILE A 12 9.35 22.51 -13.74
N GLU A 13 8.66 22.68 -14.88
CA GLU A 13 9.26 22.50 -16.20
C GLU A 13 10.44 23.45 -16.41
N THR A 14 10.29 24.73 -16.04
CA THR A 14 11.34 25.75 -16.18
C THR A 14 12.57 25.38 -15.37
N VAL A 15 12.39 24.95 -14.12
CA VAL A 15 13.49 24.49 -13.26
C VAL A 15 14.19 23.28 -13.86
N LEU A 16 13.44 22.28 -14.35
CA LEU A 16 14.01 21.09 -14.98
C LEU A 16 14.76 21.40 -16.28
N ARG A 17 14.29 22.36 -17.08
CA ARG A 17 14.99 22.83 -18.29
C ARG A 17 16.32 23.48 -17.95
N ALA A 18 16.34 24.39 -16.96
CA ALA A 18 17.57 25.03 -16.52
C ALA A 18 18.62 24.00 -16.05
N PHE A 19 18.18 22.94 -15.34
CA PHE A 19 19.08 21.86 -14.97
C PHE A 19 19.49 20.99 -16.16
N TYR A 20 18.61 20.75 -17.13
CA TYR A 20 18.93 19.93 -18.32
C TYR A 20 19.99 20.61 -19.19
N GLU A 21 19.87 21.93 -19.38
CA GLU A 21 20.86 22.77 -20.07
C GLU A 21 22.25 22.73 -19.39
N SER A 22 22.30 22.44 -18.09
CA SER A 22 23.55 22.23 -17.35
C SER A 22 24.20 20.83 -17.56
N GLY A 23 23.61 19.99 -18.41
CA GLY A 23 24.15 18.68 -18.83
C GLY A 23 23.89 17.53 -17.86
N ARG A 24 22.93 17.66 -16.94
CA ARG A 24 22.57 16.61 -15.97
C ARG A 24 21.25 15.96 -16.36
N SER A 25 21.11 14.66 -16.14
CA SER A 25 19.82 13.96 -16.20
C SER A 25 19.19 13.96 -14.81
N HIS A 26 17.92 14.34 -14.72
CA HIS A 26 17.26 14.53 -13.43
C HIS A 26 16.32 13.38 -13.10
N VAL A 27 16.16 13.14 -11.81
CA VAL A 27 15.16 12.21 -11.27
C VAL A 27 14.23 13.02 -10.38
N LEU A 28 12.96 13.05 -10.74
CA LEU A 28 11.89 13.59 -9.92
C LEU A 28 11.26 12.43 -9.14
N ILE A 29 11.29 12.51 -7.82
CA ILE A 29 10.67 11.52 -6.93
C ILE A 29 9.53 12.21 -6.21
N ILE A 30 8.33 11.64 -6.32
CA ILE A 30 7.15 12.10 -5.62
C ILE A 30 6.69 10.97 -4.72
N ASP A 31 6.86 11.20 -3.42
CA ASP A 31 6.47 10.27 -2.39
C ASP A 31 5.04 10.55 -1.93
N GLU A 32 4.32 9.49 -1.56
CA GLU A 32 2.94 9.55 -1.05
C GLU A 32 1.98 10.38 -1.92
N LEU A 33 1.97 10.14 -3.24
CA LEU A 33 1.20 10.94 -4.20
C LEU A 33 -0.31 10.96 -3.90
N GLN A 34 -0.86 9.89 -3.28
CA GLN A 34 -2.28 9.81 -2.95
C GLN A 34 -2.75 10.91 -2.00
N VAL A 35 -1.86 11.54 -1.23
CA VAL A 35 -2.19 12.73 -0.40
C VAL A 35 -2.79 13.84 -1.26
N ILE A 36 -2.32 13.97 -2.51
CA ILE A 36 -2.87 14.92 -3.48
C ILE A 36 -4.30 14.50 -3.89
N GLY A 37 -4.61 13.21 -3.98
CA GLY A 37 -5.96 12.71 -4.23
C GLY A 37 -6.94 12.99 -3.08
N ASP A 38 -6.48 12.86 -1.83
CA ASP A 38 -7.29 13.07 -0.61
C ASP A 38 -7.67 14.53 -0.38
N MET A 39 -6.95 15.47 -0.98
CA MET A 39 -7.16 16.91 -0.85
C MET A 39 -8.42 17.43 -1.57
N LYS A 40 -9.56 16.71 -1.59
CA LYS A 40 -10.77 17.10 -2.35
C LYS A 40 -10.47 17.51 -3.81
N ILE A 41 -9.41 16.92 -4.35
CA ILE A 41 -8.89 17.28 -5.64
C ILE A 41 -9.62 16.42 -6.66
N ASP A 42 -10.35 17.10 -7.53
CA ASP A 42 -11.12 16.53 -8.62
C ASP A 42 -10.23 15.58 -9.46
N GLY A 43 -10.78 14.48 -9.98
CA GLY A 43 -10.03 13.50 -10.80
C GLY A 43 -9.32 14.16 -11.99
N HIS A 44 -9.79 15.35 -12.37
CA HIS A 44 -9.16 16.24 -13.34
C HIS A 44 -7.70 16.64 -13.01
N LEU A 45 -7.33 16.84 -11.74
CA LEU A 45 -5.96 17.22 -11.38
C LEU A 45 -5.01 16.04 -11.44
N ILE A 46 -5.42 14.86 -10.95
CA ILE A 46 -4.62 13.62 -11.05
C ILE A 46 -4.33 13.36 -12.54
N TYR A 47 -5.35 13.48 -13.39
CA TYR A 47 -5.22 13.40 -14.84
C TYR A 47 -4.22 14.42 -15.40
N LYS A 48 -4.36 15.71 -15.05
CA LYS A 48 -3.44 16.78 -15.49
C LYS A 48 -1.99 16.50 -15.04
N LEU A 49 -1.82 16.03 -13.80
CA LEU A 49 -0.52 15.75 -13.19
C LEU A 49 0.21 14.59 -13.88
N PHE A 50 -0.46 13.47 -14.11
CA PHE A 50 0.14 12.36 -14.84
C PHE A 50 0.44 12.72 -16.30
N ASN A 51 -0.37 13.59 -16.93
CA ASN A 51 -0.09 14.06 -18.29
C ASN A 51 1.16 14.92 -18.32
N PHE A 52 1.32 15.77 -17.30
CA PHE A 52 2.53 16.54 -17.11
C PHE A 52 3.76 15.62 -16.95
N PHE A 53 3.68 14.54 -16.16
CA PHE A 53 4.79 13.57 -16.04
C PHE A 53 5.10 12.84 -17.34
N VAL A 54 4.07 12.46 -18.11
CA VAL A 54 4.26 11.86 -19.44
C VAL A 54 4.97 12.85 -20.37
N ARG A 55 4.56 14.13 -20.36
CA ARG A 55 5.24 15.18 -21.13
C ARG A 55 6.70 15.36 -20.71
N LEU A 56 7.00 15.43 -19.42
CA LEU A 56 8.37 15.54 -18.92
C LEU A 56 9.26 14.36 -19.35
N THR A 57 8.72 13.14 -19.35
CA THR A 57 9.49 11.91 -19.58
C THR A 57 9.57 11.48 -21.04
N LYS A 58 8.50 11.66 -21.82
CA LYS A 58 8.35 11.12 -23.18
C LYS A 58 8.38 12.16 -24.28
N GLU A 59 7.98 13.40 -24.00
CA GLU A 59 7.96 14.46 -25.01
C GLU A 59 9.21 15.34 -24.89
N LEU A 60 9.51 15.79 -23.67
CA LEU A 60 10.59 16.73 -23.41
C LEU A 60 11.89 16.06 -22.98
N HIS A 61 11.83 14.80 -22.51
CA HIS A 61 12.96 14.04 -21.99
C HIS A 61 13.80 14.79 -20.94
N LEU A 62 13.13 15.60 -20.11
CA LEU A 62 13.79 16.46 -19.12
C LEU A 62 14.16 15.72 -17.83
N ALA A 63 13.39 14.69 -17.47
CA ALA A 63 13.60 13.95 -16.23
C ALA A 63 13.04 12.52 -16.32
N HIS A 64 13.55 11.65 -15.46
CA HIS A 64 12.85 10.43 -15.04
C HIS A 64 11.93 10.77 -13.87
N VAL A 65 10.74 10.15 -13.81
CA VAL A 65 9.76 10.39 -12.75
C VAL A 65 9.47 9.09 -12.03
N PHE A 66 9.62 9.08 -10.71
CA PHE A 66 9.16 8.03 -9.80
C PHE A 66 8.00 8.58 -8.97
N VAL A 67 6.89 7.86 -9.01
CA VAL A 67 5.72 8.12 -8.17
C VAL A 67 5.60 6.95 -7.21
N ILE A 68 5.55 7.24 -5.92
CA ILE A 68 5.48 6.27 -4.84
C ILE A 68 4.15 6.50 -4.09
N SER A 69 3.49 5.42 -3.74
CA SER A 69 2.24 5.44 -2.99
C SER A 69 2.09 4.13 -2.22
N SER A 70 1.64 4.23 -0.97
CA SER A 70 1.23 3.11 -0.14
C SER A 70 -0.25 2.73 -0.33
N ASP A 71 -1.05 3.61 -0.96
CA ASP A 71 -2.46 3.36 -1.22
C ASP A 71 -2.69 2.57 -2.52
N SER A 72 -2.94 1.28 -2.36
CA SER A 72 -3.25 0.40 -3.48
C SER A 72 -4.52 0.72 -4.25
N LEU A 73 -5.54 1.36 -3.65
CA LEU A 73 -6.74 1.80 -4.38
C LEU A 73 -6.44 3.00 -5.26
N PHE A 74 -5.57 3.90 -4.81
CA PHE A 74 -5.05 4.98 -5.63
C PHE A 74 -4.26 4.43 -6.82
N ILE A 75 -3.38 3.44 -6.59
CA ILE A 75 -2.65 2.79 -7.70
C ILE A 75 -3.61 2.05 -8.64
N GLU A 76 -4.64 1.36 -8.14
CA GLU A 76 -5.69 0.73 -8.96
C GLU A 76 -6.36 1.75 -9.88
N LEU A 77 -6.75 2.91 -9.34
CA LEU A 77 -7.33 4.02 -10.11
C LEU A 77 -6.37 4.47 -11.21
N VAL A 78 -5.11 4.75 -10.85
CA VAL A 78 -4.06 5.20 -11.80
C VAL A 78 -3.77 4.15 -12.88
N CYS A 79 -3.77 2.86 -12.54
CA CYS A 79 -3.62 1.75 -13.49
C CYS A 79 -4.75 1.67 -14.51
N SER A 80 -5.97 2.04 -14.10
CA SER A 80 -7.14 2.01 -14.99
C SER A 80 -7.13 3.15 -16.02
N GLU A 81 -6.32 4.19 -15.82
CA GLU A 81 -6.25 5.35 -16.70
C GLU A 81 -5.56 5.03 -18.04
N ALA A 82 -6.33 5.12 -19.13
CA ALA A 82 -5.86 4.78 -20.48
C ALA A 82 -4.62 5.57 -20.93
N MET A 83 -4.42 6.77 -20.39
CA MET A 83 -3.29 7.65 -20.73
C MET A 83 -1.93 7.12 -20.25
N LEU A 84 -1.89 6.27 -19.22
CA LEU A 84 -0.68 5.67 -18.69
C LEU A 84 -0.35 4.31 -19.30
N LYS A 85 -1.30 3.75 -20.06
CA LYS A 85 -1.15 2.45 -20.73
C LYS A 85 0.05 2.47 -21.67
N GLY A 86 1.06 1.66 -21.35
CA GLY A 86 2.32 1.56 -22.11
C GLY A 86 3.27 2.75 -21.93
N ARG A 87 2.97 3.68 -21.03
CA ARG A 87 3.79 4.89 -20.79
C ARG A 87 4.48 4.92 -19.44
N CYS A 88 4.08 4.06 -18.51
CA CYS A 88 4.69 3.89 -17.20
C CYS A 88 5.10 2.43 -16.95
N ARG A 89 5.95 2.23 -15.94
CA ARG A 89 6.33 0.92 -15.41
C ARG A 89 5.93 0.87 -13.94
N TYR A 90 5.23 -0.19 -13.56
CA TYR A 90 4.85 -0.44 -12.18
C TYR A 90 5.91 -1.31 -11.49
N LEU A 91 6.23 -0.95 -10.26
CA LEU A 91 7.19 -1.66 -9.41
C LEU A 91 6.50 -1.88 -8.07
N LEU A 92 6.16 -3.12 -7.77
CA LEU A 92 5.69 -3.50 -6.44
C LEU A 92 6.91 -3.64 -5.52
N VAL A 93 6.88 -2.93 -4.40
CA VAL A 93 7.82 -3.12 -3.29
C VAL A 93 7.04 -3.77 -2.18
N ASP A 94 7.47 -4.96 -1.79
CA ASP A 94 6.75 -5.84 -0.86
C ASP A 94 7.66 -6.25 0.30
N ASP A 95 7.08 -6.95 1.27
CA ASP A 95 7.83 -7.59 2.35
C ASP A 95 8.89 -8.56 1.79
N PHE A 96 9.95 -8.77 2.57
CA PHE A 96 10.97 -9.75 2.20
C PHE A 96 10.41 -11.18 2.21
N ASP A 97 10.89 -12.01 1.28
CA ASP A 97 10.68 -13.45 1.38
C ASP A 97 11.46 -14.04 2.56
N TYR A 98 11.21 -15.31 2.86
CA TYR A 98 11.84 -16.00 3.99
C TYR A 98 13.37 -15.99 3.89
N GLU A 99 13.92 -16.28 2.71
CA GLU A 99 15.36 -16.39 2.51
C GLU A 99 16.06 -15.03 2.68
N THR A 100 15.48 -13.96 2.13
CA THR A 100 15.95 -12.58 2.29
C THR A 100 15.86 -12.13 3.75
N THR A 101 14.75 -12.46 4.42
CA THR A 101 14.55 -12.18 5.86
C THR A 101 15.59 -12.90 6.71
N ALA A 102 15.80 -14.19 6.48
CA ALA A 102 16.77 -15.00 7.20
C ALA A 102 18.20 -14.49 6.97
N ALA A 103 18.58 -14.17 5.73
CA ALA A 103 19.89 -13.61 5.41
C ALA A 103 20.11 -12.24 6.08
N PHE A 104 19.11 -11.35 6.03
CA PHE A 104 19.16 -10.04 6.65
C PHE A 104 19.33 -10.13 8.17
N LEU A 105 18.56 -10.98 8.84
CA LEU A 105 18.62 -11.17 10.29
C LEU A 105 19.92 -11.88 10.74
N LYS A 106 20.42 -12.86 9.98
CA LYS A 106 21.73 -13.48 10.24
C LYS A 106 22.86 -12.44 10.24
N GLY A 107 22.80 -11.48 9.31
CA GLY A 107 23.74 -10.34 9.27
C GLY A 107 23.73 -9.47 10.53
N HIS A 108 22.66 -9.53 11.32
CA HIS A 108 22.48 -8.78 12.58
C HIS A 108 22.59 -9.67 13.83
N GLY A 109 23.16 -10.88 13.70
CA GLY A 109 23.41 -11.77 14.83
C GLY A 109 22.15 -12.41 15.41
N PHE A 110 21.13 -12.66 14.60
CA PHE A 110 19.99 -13.49 14.97
C PHE A 110 20.35 -14.97 14.83
N THR A 111 19.90 -15.77 15.79
CA THR A 111 19.98 -17.24 15.72
C THR A 111 18.90 -17.81 14.80
N ASP A 112 19.03 -19.06 14.37
CA ASP A 112 17.98 -19.73 13.57
C ASP A 112 16.65 -19.81 14.35
N GLU A 113 16.70 -19.89 15.68
CA GLU A 113 15.55 -19.80 16.56
C GLU A 113 14.88 -18.42 16.50
N ASP A 114 15.65 -17.34 16.66
CA ASP A 114 15.14 -15.97 16.58
C ASP A 114 14.49 -15.70 15.21
N ILE A 115 15.09 -16.22 14.14
CA ILE A 115 14.59 -16.07 12.76
C ILE A 115 13.26 -16.80 12.60
N ARG A 116 13.13 -18.02 13.14
CA ARG A 116 11.88 -18.77 13.09
C ARG A 116 10.77 -18.02 13.84
N VAL A 117 11.03 -17.58 15.06
CA VAL A 117 10.09 -16.77 15.86
C VAL A 117 9.70 -15.48 15.13
N THR A 118 10.68 -14.78 14.56
CA THR A 118 10.43 -13.56 13.79
C THR A 118 9.52 -13.83 12.58
N TRP A 119 9.80 -14.89 11.84
CA TRP A 119 9.00 -15.29 10.69
C TRP A 119 7.56 -15.65 11.08
N GLU A 120 7.37 -16.38 12.18
CA GLU A 120 6.06 -16.80 12.68
C GLU A 120 5.17 -15.64 13.16
N TYR A 121 5.77 -14.56 13.67
CA TYR A 121 5.02 -13.43 14.23
C TYR A 121 4.99 -12.18 13.35
N CYS A 122 6.09 -11.86 12.67
CA CYS A 122 6.29 -10.60 11.97
C CYS A 122 6.48 -10.77 10.46
N GLY A 123 6.86 -11.97 10.01
CA GLY A 123 7.22 -12.23 8.63
C GLY A 123 8.44 -11.43 8.16
N GLY A 124 8.44 -11.03 6.88
CA GLY A 124 9.52 -10.28 6.26
C GLY A 124 9.36 -8.76 6.23
N LYS A 125 8.44 -8.19 7.02
CA LYS A 125 8.13 -6.76 7.00
C LYS A 125 9.31 -5.91 7.49
N PRO A 126 9.98 -5.09 6.63
CA PRO A 126 11.24 -4.44 6.99
C PRO A 126 11.18 -3.58 8.26
N VAL A 127 10.07 -2.85 8.47
CA VAL A 127 9.87 -2.03 9.68
C VAL A 127 9.87 -2.90 10.94
N CYS A 128 9.17 -4.05 10.93
CA CYS A 128 9.17 -4.98 12.06
C CYS A 128 10.57 -5.57 12.30
N LEU A 129 11.29 -5.93 11.22
CA LEU A 129 12.66 -6.45 11.35
C LEU A 129 13.60 -5.44 12.01
N VAL A 130 13.51 -4.16 11.63
CA VAL A 130 14.29 -3.08 12.25
C VAL A 130 13.93 -2.89 13.72
N GLU A 131 12.65 -2.97 14.09
CA GLU A 131 12.25 -2.92 15.50
C GLU A 131 12.84 -4.08 16.32
N LEU A 132 12.85 -5.29 15.77
CA LEU A 132 13.44 -6.46 16.43
C LEU A 132 14.95 -6.34 16.59
N ILE A 133 15.66 -5.83 15.59
CA ILE A 133 17.10 -5.58 15.66
C ILE A 133 17.45 -4.63 16.80
N ASN A 134 16.63 -3.60 17.00
CA ASN A 134 16.83 -2.59 18.05
C ASN A 134 16.31 -3.03 19.43
N SER A 135 15.69 -4.20 19.54
CA SER A 135 15.07 -4.70 20.77
C SER A 135 16.01 -5.56 21.60
N ARG A 136 15.94 -5.40 22.93
CA ARG A 136 16.72 -6.24 23.86
C ARG A 136 16.20 -7.67 23.93
N ASN A 137 14.87 -7.82 23.93
CA ASN A 137 14.20 -9.11 23.93
C ASN A 137 13.40 -9.25 22.62
N ARG A 138 14.00 -9.96 21.66
CA ARG A 138 13.47 -10.11 20.28
C ARG A 138 12.16 -10.90 20.27
N GLU A 139 12.11 -12.01 21.00
CA GLU A 139 10.92 -12.86 21.08
C GLU A 139 9.73 -12.12 21.71
N GLU A 140 9.96 -11.44 22.82
CA GLU A 140 8.91 -10.65 23.49
C GLU A 140 8.39 -9.55 22.58
N LYS A 141 9.28 -8.82 21.90
CA LYS A 141 8.88 -7.77 20.97
C LYS A 141 8.10 -8.30 19.76
N ALA A 142 8.50 -9.45 19.21
CA ALA A 142 7.78 -10.11 18.12
C ALA A 142 6.34 -10.44 18.53
N LYS A 143 6.18 -11.05 19.71
CA LYS A 143 4.86 -11.37 20.29
C LYS A 143 4.04 -10.13 20.62
N GLU A 144 4.67 -9.07 21.10
CA GLU A 144 4.03 -7.77 21.37
C GLU A 144 3.44 -7.18 20.08
N MET A 145 4.23 -7.08 19.01
CA MET A 145 3.77 -6.59 17.70
C MET A 145 2.60 -7.42 17.16
N PHE A 146 2.71 -8.75 17.25
CA PHE A 146 1.63 -9.65 16.83
C PHE A 146 0.35 -9.47 17.64
N THR A 147 0.48 -9.35 18.96
CA THR A 147 -0.65 -9.14 19.88
C THR A 147 -1.31 -7.80 19.62
N PHE A 148 -0.51 -6.75 19.44
CA PHE A 148 -1.00 -5.41 19.10
C PHE A 148 -1.82 -5.44 17.81
N ARG A 149 -1.25 -6.01 16.73
CA ARG A 149 -1.95 -6.07 15.45
C ARG A 149 -3.23 -6.90 15.49
N THR A 150 -3.20 -8.01 16.22
CA THR A 150 -4.42 -8.82 16.47
C THR A 150 -5.49 -7.98 17.16
N GLY A 151 -5.12 -7.24 18.21
CA GLY A 151 -6.04 -6.40 18.98
C GLY A 151 -6.63 -5.24 18.16
N GLU A 152 -5.84 -4.63 17.27
CA GLU A 152 -6.33 -3.62 16.32
C GLU A 152 -7.42 -4.19 15.41
N LEU A 153 -7.18 -5.36 14.83
CA LEU A 153 -8.14 -6.04 13.95
C LEU A 153 -9.42 -6.43 14.70
N GLU A 154 -9.29 -7.04 15.89
CA GLU A 154 -10.44 -7.39 16.73
C GLU A 154 -11.28 -6.16 17.10
N THR A 155 -10.63 -5.08 17.52
CA THR A 155 -11.29 -3.82 17.87
C THR A 155 -12.03 -3.25 16.67
N ARG A 156 -11.39 -3.23 15.50
CA ARG A 156 -12.01 -2.73 14.27
C ARG A 156 -13.24 -3.54 13.88
N LEU A 157 -13.15 -4.87 13.87
CA LEU A 157 -14.27 -5.75 13.57
C LEU A 157 -15.40 -5.62 14.59
N LYS A 158 -15.08 -5.44 15.88
CA LYS A 158 -16.06 -5.20 16.94
C LYS A 158 -16.82 -3.88 16.72
N LEU A 159 -16.11 -2.81 16.37
CA LEU A 159 -16.74 -1.50 16.08
C LEU A 159 -17.74 -1.61 14.94
N VAL A 160 -17.36 -2.24 13.82
CA VAL A 160 -18.28 -2.45 12.68
C VAL A 160 -19.49 -3.29 13.10
N LYS A 161 -19.30 -4.32 13.93
CA LYS A 161 -20.38 -5.19 14.41
C LYS A 161 -21.37 -4.46 15.31
N GLU A 162 -20.89 -3.64 16.23
CA GLU A 162 -21.70 -3.01 17.27
C GLU A 162 -22.32 -1.69 16.84
N LEU A 163 -21.59 -0.91 16.04
CA LEU A 163 -21.96 0.46 15.68
C LEU A 163 -22.26 0.63 14.18
N GLY A 164 -21.89 -0.35 13.34
CA GLY A 164 -21.84 -0.16 11.90
C GLY A 164 -20.66 0.70 11.47
N ASP A 165 -20.49 0.84 10.16
CA ASP A 165 -19.54 1.78 9.56
C ASP A 165 -20.04 2.15 8.15
N GLU A 166 -19.54 3.24 7.58
CA GLU A 166 -19.88 3.68 6.22
C GLU A 166 -18.64 4.11 5.44
N ILE A 167 -18.61 3.80 4.15
CA ILE A 167 -17.61 4.34 3.24
C ILE A 167 -18.26 5.09 2.09
N ILE A 168 -17.53 6.09 1.59
CA ILE A 168 -17.94 6.86 0.44
C ILE A 168 -17.22 6.29 -0.79
N ILE A 169 -17.99 5.82 -1.76
CA ILE A 169 -17.47 5.38 -3.07
C ILE A 169 -18.02 6.34 -4.12
N GLY A 170 -17.15 7.20 -4.64
CA GLY A 170 -17.56 8.32 -5.49
C GLY A 170 -18.47 9.27 -4.72
N SER A 171 -19.72 9.41 -5.15
CA SER A 171 -20.75 10.24 -4.48
C SER A 171 -21.73 9.43 -3.62
N LYS A 172 -21.57 8.10 -3.54
CA LYS A 172 -22.50 7.21 -2.84
C LYS A 172 -21.94 6.84 -1.46
N ARG A 173 -22.80 6.92 -0.45
CA ARG A 173 -22.54 6.29 0.85
C ARG A 173 -22.95 4.82 0.77
N CYS A 174 -22.07 3.96 1.25
CA CYS A 174 -22.27 2.52 1.29
C CYS A 174 -22.07 2.03 2.71
N ASP A 175 -23.12 1.42 3.26
CA ASP A 175 -23.08 0.82 4.58
C ASP A 175 -22.18 -0.41 4.60
N MET A 176 -21.46 -0.58 5.69
CA MET A 176 -20.61 -1.72 5.92
C MET A 176 -21.37 -2.86 6.57
N HIS A 177 -21.28 -4.04 5.97
CA HIS A 177 -21.89 -5.26 6.50
C HIS A 177 -20.82 -6.14 7.15
N TYR A 178 -20.90 -6.28 8.47
CA TYR A 178 -19.98 -7.09 9.27
C TYR A 178 -19.80 -8.51 8.72
N GLU A 179 -20.90 -9.16 8.32
CA GLU A 179 -20.87 -10.54 7.80
C GLU A 179 -20.06 -10.66 6.51
N LYS A 180 -20.14 -9.66 5.63
CA LYS A 180 -19.38 -9.62 4.37
C LYS A 180 -17.90 -9.35 4.59
N LEU A 181 -17.56 -8.47 5.54
CA LEU A 181 -16.17 -8.26 5.94
C LEU A 181 -15.56 -9.54 6.49
N VAL A 182 -16.24 -10.20 7.42
CA VAL A 182 -15.75 -11.44 8.02
C VAL A 182 -15.67 -12.55 6.97
N SER A 183 -16.64 -12.67 6.06
CA SER A 183 -16.56 -13.67 4.99
C SER A 183 -15.36 -13.43 4.08
N THR A 184 -15.07 -12.17 3.76
CA THR A 184 -13.87 -11.77 2.99
C THR A 184 -12.60 -12.18 3.71
N LEU A 185 -12.47 -11.82 4.99
CA LEU A 185 -11.29 -12.16 5.80
C LEU A 185 -11.11 -13.67 5.96
N LYS A 186 -12.21 -14.43 6.08
CA LYS A 186 -12.18 -15.90 6.18
C LYS A 186 -11.56 -16.58 4.96
N MET A 187 -11.57 -15.93 3.79
CA MET A 187 -10.91 -16.49 2.61
C MET A 187 -9.39 -16.62 2.79
N PHE A 188 -8.79 -15.76 3.62
CA PHE A 188 -7.35 -15.78 3.92
C PHE A 188 -6.94 -16.78 5.02
N VAL A 189 -7.91 -17.53 5.57
CA VAL A 189 -7.61 -18.62 6.52
C VAL A 189 -6.82 -19.73 5.82
N SER A 190 -7.21 -20.07 4.59
CA SER A 190 -6.58 -21.15 3.80
C SER A 190 -5.78 -20.66 2.59
N ARG A 191 -5.88 -19.37 2.25
CA ARG A 191 -5.22 -18.75 1.10
C ARG A 191 -4.38 -17.56 1.54
N GLU A 192 -3.34 -17.24 0.77
CA GLU A 192 -2.55 -16.01 0.97
C GLU A 192 -3.04 -14.88 0.07
N GLU A 193 -3.61 -15.24 -1.09
CA GLU A 193 -4.15 -14.30 -2.07
C GLU A 193 -5.51 -14.75 -2.61
N ILE A 194 -6.33 -13.78 -2.97
CA ILE A 194 -7.65 -13.96 -3.60
C ILE A 194 -7.82 -13.02 -4.79
N GLY A 195 -8.61 -13.40 -5.79
CA GLY A 195 -8.89 -12.54 -6.93
C GLY A 195 -9.78 -11.36 -6.53
N MET A 196 -9.56 -10.20 -7.15
CA MET A 196 -10.35 -8.99 -6.86
C MET A 196 -11.86 -9.16 -7.06
N ASN A 197 -12.27 -10.02 -8.00
CA ASN A 197 -13.67 -10.27 -8.31
C ASN A 197 -14.36 -11.24 -7.32
N GLU A 198 -13.61 -11.85 -6.40
CA GLU A 198 -14.17 -12.76 -5.39
C GLU A 198 -14.79 -12.01 -4.20
N VAL A 199 -14.55 -10.70 -4.09
CA VAL A 199 -14.95 -9.85 -2.98
C VAL A 199 -15.80 -8.70 -3.49
N ASP A 200 -16.80 -8.27 -2.71
CA ASP A 200 -17.57 -7.09 -3.07
C ASP A 200 -16.75 -5.80 -2.92
N GLU A 201 -17.04 -4.80 -3.78
CA GLU A 201 -16.26 -3.56 -3.86
C GLU A 201 -16.25 -2.77 -2.53
N VAL A 202 -17.31 -2.90 -1.72
CA VAL A 202 -17.45 -2.19 -0.45
C VAL A 202 -16.51 -2.80 0.60
N SER A 203 -16.53 -4.14 0.75
CA SER A 203 -15.61 -4.86 1.64
C SER A 203 -14.15 -4.69 1.22
N LYS A 204 -13.85 -4.79 -0.09
CA LYS A 204 -12.51 -4.56 -0.66
C LYS A 204 -11.96 -3.20 -0.23
N ARG A 205 -12.68 -2.13 -0.56
CA ARG A 205 -12.21 -0.76 -0.29
C ARG A 205 -12.07 -0.46 1.19
N TYR A 206 -13.00 -0.96 2.01
CA TYR A 206 -12.93 -0.80 3.46
C TYR A 206 -11.65 -1.42 4.03
N LEU A 207 -11.41 -2.70 3.73
CA LEU A 207 -10.27 -3.42 4.29
C LEU A 207 -8.93 -2.86 3.81
N VAL A 208 -8.87 -2.33 2.59
CA VAL A 208 -7.66 -1.64 2.11
C VAL A 208 -7.46 -0.30 2.82
N LYS A 209 -8.51 0.51 2.96
CA LYS A 209 -8.45 1.79 3.68
C LYS A 209 -8.02 1.61 5.14
N GLU A 210 -8.44 0.52 5.76
CA GLU A 210 -8.05 0.14 7.12
C GLU A 210 -6.65 -0.50 7.21
N ASN A 211 -5.88 -0.51 6.12
CA ASN A 211 -4.55 -1.09 6.04
C ASN A 211 -4.53 -2.58 6.43
N ILE A 212 -5.59 -3.33 6.13
CA ILE A 212 -5.66 -4.77 6.43
C ILE A 212 -5.31 -5.57 5.17
N LEU A 213 -5.87 -5.15 4.02
CA LEU A 213 -5.62 -5.77 2.72
C LEU A 213 -4.89 -4.81 1.78
N PHE A 214 -4.29 -5.38 0.75
CA PHE A 214 -3.60 -4.70 -0.34
C PHE A 214 -4.11 -5.24 -1.67
N VAL A 215 -4.36 -4.33 -2.61
CA VAL A 215 -4.85 -4.62 -3.96
C VAL A 215 -3.66 -4.53 -4.93
N ASP A 216 -3.34 -5.60 -5.63
CA ASP A 216 -2.34 -5.55 -6.72
C ASP A 216 -3.05 -5.46 -8.08
N PRO A 217 -3.20 -4.25 -8.65
CA PRO A 217 -3.93 -4.07 -9.90
C PRO A 217 -3.25 -4.70 -11.12
N LEU A 218 -1.97 -5.10 -11.02
CA LEU A 218 -1.28 -5.75 -12.13
C LEU A 218 -1.65 -7.22 -12.25
N THR A 219 -1.78 -7.90 -11.10
CA THR A 219 -2.14 -9.31 -11.03
C THR A 219 -3.65 -9.53 -10.85
N ALA A 220 -4.40 -8.46 -10.57
CA ALA A 220 -5.81 -8.51 -10.21
C ALA A 220 -6.07 -9.35 -8.95
N MET A 221 -5.12 -9.35 -8.02
CA MET A 221 -5.15 -10.09 -6.75
C MET A 221 -5.26 -9.15 -5.55
N ILE A 222 -5.78 -9.69 -4.46
CA ILE A 222 -5.85 -9.07 -3.13
C ILE A 222 -5.12 -9.99 -2.16
N LYS A 223 -4.30 -9.39 -1.30
CA LYS A 223 -3.58 -10.08 -0.23
C LYS A 223 -3.63 -9.27 1.06
N PRO A 224 -3.33 -9.85 2.23
CA PRO A 224 -3.09 -9.06 3.44
C PRO A 224 -1.92 -8.10 3.23
N GLN A 225 -1.95 -6.94 3.89
CA GLN A 225 -0.93 -5.91 3.69
C GLN A 225 0.48 -6.38 4.07
N SER A 226 0.58 -7.33 5.00
CA SER A 226 1.82 -8.00 5.37
C SER A 226 1.54 -9.42 5.86
N GLN A 227 2.60 -10.21 6.05
CA GLN A 227 2.45 -11.53 6.65
C GLN A 227 1.96 -11.45 8.11
N LEU A 228 2.34 -10.40 8.84
CA LEU A 228 1.81 -10.08 10.16
C LEU A 228 0.27 -9.91 10.11
N ASP A 229 -0.25 -9.23 9.07
CA ASP A 229 -1.69 -9.10 8.84
C ASP A 229 -2.35 -10.44 8.54
N LEU A 230 -1.72 -11.26 7.69
CA LEU A 230 -2.22 -12.59 7.36
C LEU A 230 -2.40 -13.46 8.63
N PHE A 231 -1.39 -13.47 9.50
CA PHE A 231 -1.46 -14.23 10.76
C PHE A 231 -2.47 -13.65 11.74
N ALA A 232 -2.58 -12.32 11.83
CA ALA A 232 -3.59 -11.67 12.65
C ALA A 232 -5.00 -12.06 12.17
N ILE A 233 -5.26 -12.01 10.86
CA ILE A 233 -6.53 -12.45 10.26
C ILE A 233 -6.80 -13.91 10.62
N ARG A 234 -5.85 -14.82 10.37
CA ARG A 234 -6.00 -16.25 10.69
C ARG A 234 -6.34 -16.49 12.16
N LYS A 235 -5.72 -15.76 13.07
CA LYS A 235 -6.02 -15.86 14.51
C LYS A 235 -7.41 -15.33 14.83
N VAL A 236 -7.81 -14.19 14.29
CA VAL A 236 -9.09 -13.53 14.65
C VAL A 236 -10.29 -14.24 14.03
N VAL A 237 -10.23 -14.63 12.76
CA VAL A 237 -11.39 -15.22 12.05
C VAL A 237 -11.31 -16.73 11.84
N GLY A 238 -10.14 -17.35 12.04
CA GLY A 238 -9.94 -18.80 11.91
C GLY A 238 -10.37 -19.62 13.14
N ILE A 239 -10.74 -18.97 14.25
CA ILE A 239 -11.24 -19.62 15.48
C ILE A 239 -12.76 -19.92 15.41
N ALA A 240 -13.41 -19.73 14.25
CA ALA A 240 -14.86 -19.94 14.08
C ALA A 240 -15.22 -21.26 13.38
#